data_AF-A0A9N9NJY3-F1
#
_entry.id   AF-A0A9N9NJY3-F1
#
_cell.length_a   1.000
_cell.length_b   1.000
_cell.length_c   1.000
_cell.angle_alpha   90.00
_cell.angle_beta   90.00
_cell.angle_gamma   90.00
#
_symmetry.space_group_name_H-M   'P 1'
#
loop_
_entity.id
_entity.type
_entity.pdbx_description
1 polymer ?
#
loop_
_entity_poly.entity_id
_entity_poly.type
_entity_poly.pdbx_seq_one_letter_code
_entity_poly.pdbx_strand_id
1 'polypeptide(L)'
;SDYKTVRSSAKDALNRVEQIAASSFETLSILIRRISLTIINRDLVPLLMNKIKSDGEQNAHSIAYELFTEISSRFPVIFRSHLEKLTMLLKEEDESAMIVENSLEALSKFAKTFPDEVPHDRETIQRYIQFALNGSSRQAKFASIILIHVQKQLICNDLFNAIVVDKTIWVDDDELDDECKAKVLGIKVLVNRLLAISDTDNALDLANPVFKLLWKLIREDGELLPDESTRPSHKSRLRLAAVRSVLKLARKTIYDTMISITEFQKLALMIQDTCYNVRFAFASQLIKYCGKHQLTTRFLTIFFLIAHDPDVTIREMVKAFLTRYSLASRTIRDKSMHLEMSLAQLIHLLSHHPEFSREPNTLNEFVVYIDFYLDTIANAENVSLLSYIVGRLKQVRDVHSSDQCE
;
A
#
# COMPACT_ATOMS: atom_id res chain seq x y z
N SER A 1 -46.14 -12.09 -9.96
CA SER A 1 -47.03 -11.63 -11.05
C SER A 1 -47.30 -10.14 -10.92
N ASP A 2 -47.74 -9.47 -11.99
CA ASP A 2 -48.23 -8.08 -11.91
C ASP A 2 -49.60 -8.01 -11.24
N TYR A 3 -49.99 -6.80 -10.84
CA TYR A 3 -51.23 -6.52 -10.13
C TYR A 3 -52.46 -7.01 -10.89
N LYS A 4 -52.51 -6.77 -12.22
CA LYS A 4 -53.66 -7.12 -13.06
C LYS A 4 -53.87 -8.63 -13.10
N THR A 5 -52.79 -9.40 -13.28
CA THR A 5 -52.82 -10.86 -13.31
C THR A 5 -53.23 -11.44 -11.96
N VAL A 6 -52.71 -10.90 -10.84
CA VAL A 6 -53.12 -11.35 -9.50
C VAL A 6 -54.60 -11.10 -9.29
N ARG A 7 -55.10 -9.90 -9.66
CA ARG A 7 -56.50 -9.54 -9.47
C ARG A 7 -57.46 -10.33 -10.36
N SER A 8 -57.11 -10.58 -11.63
CA SER A 8 -57.94 -11.39 -12.51
C SER A 8 -58.01 -12.83 -12.02
N SER A 9 -56.85 -13.43 -11.68
CA SER A 9 -56.77 -14.80 -11.20
C SER A 9 -57.52 -14.99 -9.88
N ALA A 10 -57.42 -14.02 -8.96
CA ALA A 10 -58.17 -14.04 -7.71
C ALA A 10 -59.69 -13.94 -7.94
N LYS A 11 -60.12 -13.10 -8.89
CA LYS A 11 -61.54 -12.96 -9.25
C LYS A 11 -62.07 -14.26 -9.87
N ASP A 12 -61.32 -14.86 -10.79
CA ASP A 12 -61.69 -16.12 -11.43
C ASP A 12 -61.74 -17.27 -10.42
N ALA A 13 -60.80 -17.31 -9.49
CA ALA A 13 -60.80 -18.29 -8.39
C ALA A 13 -62.03 -18.13 -7.48
N LEU A 14 -62.38 -16.90 -7.10
CA LEU A 14 -63.58 -16.63 -6.31
C LEU A 14 -64.85 -17.07 -7.03
N ASN A 15 -65.01 -16.71 -8.31
CA ASN A 15 -66.17 -17.10 -9.12
C ASN A 15 -66.31 -18.63 -9.22
N ARG A 16 -65.20 -19.36 -9.38
CA ARG A 16 -65.21 -20.83 -9.44
C ARG A 16 -65.56 -21.46 -8.09
N VAL A 17 -65.06 -20.91 -6.99
CA VAL A 17 -65.39 -21.41 -5.64
C VAL A 17 -66.86 -21.19 -5.32
N GLU A 18 -67.44 -20.06 -5.74
CA GLU A 18 -68.88 -19.78 -5.60
C GLU A 18 -69.73 -20.82 -6.34
N GLN A 19 -69.31 -21.23 -7.54
CA GLN A 19 -70.01 -22.23 -8.35
C GLN A 19 -69.89 -23.66 -7.80
N ILE A 20 -68.72 -24.05 -7.29
CA ILE A 20 -68.43 -25.45 -6.92
C ILE A 20 -68.73 -25.72 -5.44
N ALA A 21 -68.54 -24.73 -4.56
CA ALA A 21 -68.56 -24.92 -3.11
C ALA A 21 -69.20 -23.71 -2.39
N ALA A 22 -70.42 -23.36 -2.78
CA ALA A 22 -71.17 -22.22 -2.24
C ALA A 22 -71.26 -22.22 -0.69
N SER A 23 -71.41 -23.39 -0.07
CA SER A 23 -71.48 -23.53 1.40
C SER A 23 -70.20 -23.15 2.14
N SER A 24 -69.05 -23.14 1.44
CA SER A 24 -67.74 -22.82 2.01
C SER A 24 -67.12 -21.56 1.40
N PHE A 25 -67.90 -20.83 0.59
CA PHE A 25 -67.44 -19.65 -0.13
C PHE A 25 -66.86 -18.59 0.80
N GLU A 26 -67.51 -18.31 1.94
CA GLU A 26 -67.03 -17.31 2.89
C GLU A 26 -65.62 -17.64 3.40
N THR A 27 -65.40 -18.86 3.90
CA THR A 27 -64.11 -19.32 4.43
C THR A 27 -63.02 -19.33 3.35
N LEU A 28 -63.33 -19.86 2.16
CA LEU A 28 -62.38 -19.92 1.05
C LEU A 28 -62.07 -18.53 0.47
N SER A 29 -63.03 -17.60 0.49
CA SER A 29 -62.81 -16.23 0.04
C SER A 29 -61.80 -15.49 0.93
N ILE A 30 -61.82 -15.73 2.25
CA ILE A 30 -60.83 -15.18 3.18
C ILE A 30 -59.44 -15.72 2.85
N LEU A 31 -59.33 -17.03 2.59
CA LEU A 31 -58.07 -17.65 2.21
C LEU A 31 -57.55 -17.08 0.89
N ILE A 32 -58.39 -17.02 -0.16
CA ILE A 32 -58.02 -16.48 -1.47
C ILE A 32 -57.55 -15.03 -1.35
N ARG A 33 -58.24 -14.19 -0.56
CA ARG A 33 -57.81 -12.81 -0.32
C ARG A 33 -56.45 -12.71 0.38
N ARG A 34 -56.14 -13.63 1.30
CA ARG A 34 -54.86 -13.64 2.04
C ARG A 34 -53.68 -14.14 1.20
N ILE A 35 -53.91 -15.12 0.32
CA ILE A 35 -52.86 -15.66 -0.55
C ILE A 35 -52.68 -14.86 -1.84
N SER A 36 -53.71 -14.12 -2.26
CA SER A 36 -53.63 -13.20 -3.39
C SER A 36 -52.84 -11.97 -2.96
N LEU A 37 -51.53 -11.97 -3.24
CA LEU A 37 -50.61 -10.87 -2.95
C LEU A 37 -50.93 -9.61 -3.77
N THR A 38 -52.05 -8.99 -3.46
CA THR A 38 -52.59 -7.80 -4.15
C THR A 38 -51.80 -6.55 -3.79
N ILE A 39 -51.34 -6.46 -2.54
CA ILE A 39 -50.49 -5.36 -2.04
C ILE A 39 -49.06 -5.54 -2.53
N ILE A 40 -48.47 -6.73 -2.33
CA ILE A 40 -47.06 -6.99 -2.63
C ILE A 40 -46.93 -7.70 -3.97
N ASN A 41 -46.70 -6.93 -5.04
CA ASN A 41 -46.56 -7.44 -6.40
C ASN A 41 -45.38 -6.77 -7.12
N ARG A 42 -45.00 -7.25 -8.31
CA ARG A 42 -43.81 -6.72 -9.02
C ARG A 42 -43.94 -5.27 -9.46
N ASP A 43 -45.16 -4.75 -9.64
CA ASP A 43 -45.37 -3.36 -10.07
C ASP A 43 -45.13 -2.37 -8.91
N LEU A 44 -45.10 -2.86 -7.65
CA LEU A 44 -44.83 -2.04 -6.47
C LEU A 44 -43.37 -1.56 -6.40
N VAL A 45 -42.40 -2.37 -6.85
CA VAL A 45 -40.97 -2.05 -6.78
C VAL A 45 -40.62 -0.72 -7.47
N PRO A 46 -40.97 -0.48 -8.75
CA PRO A 46 -40.66 0.79 -9.40
C PRO A 46 -41.41 1.98 -8.78
N LEU A 47 -42.60 1.77 -8.23
CA LEU A 47 -43.35 2.82 -7.52
C LEU A 47 -42.65 3.25 -6.24
N LEU A 48 -42.16 2.28 -5.45
CA LEU A 48 -41.37 2.55 -4.24
C LEU A 48 -40.06 3.25 -4.58
N MET A 49 -39.33 2.77 -5.59
CA MET A 49 -38.09 3.39 -6.05
C MET A 49 -38.30 4.84 -6.50
N ASN A 50 -39.35 5.12 -7.27
CA ASN A 50 -39.70 6.49 -7.68
C ASN A 50 -40.06 7.37 -6.47
N LYS A 51 -40.77 6.80 -5.49
CA LYS A 51 -41.13 7.54 -4.28
C LYS A 51 -39.89 7.84 -3.43
N ILE A 52 -38.96 6.90 -3.32
CA ILE A 52 -37.65 7.06 -2.67
C ILE A 52 -36.80 8.13 -3.40
N LYS A 53 -36.92 8.26 -4.72
CA LYS A 53 -36.21 9.26 -5.53
C LYS A 53 -36.81 10.67 -5.44
N SER A 54 -38.11 10.81 -5.17
CA SER A 54 -38.75 12.13 -5.15
C SER A 54 -38.25 13.01 -3.99
N ASP A 55 -38.39 14.33 -4.11
CA ASP A 55 -37.98 15.29 -3.07
C ASP A 55 -39.18 15.77 -2.21
N GLY A 56 -40.21 14.92 -2.09
CA GLY A 56 -41.46 15.21 -1.35
C GLY A 56 -41.35 15.20 0.20
N GLU A 57 -42.50 15.05 0.87
CA GLU A 57 -42.57 15.02 2.34
C GLU A 57 -41.66 13.94 2.97
N GLN A 58 -40.79 14.33 3.91
CA GLN A 58 -39.80 13.46 4.57
C GLN A 58 -40.40 12.15 5.14
N ASN A 59 -41.64 12.20 5.64
CA ASN A 59 -42.33 11.02 6.19
C ASN A 59 -42.63 9.97 5.12
N ALA A 60 -43.03 10.37 3.92
CA ALA A 60 -43.38 9.43 2.85
C ALA A 60 -42.15 8.69 2.30
N HIS A 61 -40.97 9.32 2.35
CA HIS A 61 -39.70 8.70 1.95
C HIS A 61 -39.28 7.59 2.91
N SER A 62 -39.30 7.89 4.21
CA SER A 62 -38.91 6.93 5.24
C SER A 62 -39.78 5.67 5.17
N ILE A 63 -41.10 5.85 5.03
CA ILE A 63 -42.04 4.72 4.94
C ILE A 63 -41.84 3.93 3.64
N ALA A 64 -41.61 4.61 2.51
CA ALA A 64 -41.36 3.92 1.25
C ALA A 64 -40.06 3.10 1.29
N TYR A 65 -39.02 3.63 1.94
CA TYR A 65 -37.75 2.94 2.14
C TYR A 65 -37.87 1.75 3.10
N GLU A 66 -38.56 1.91 4.23
CA GLU A 66 -38.81 0.83 5.18
C GLU A 66 -39.59 -0.32 4.50
N LEU A 67 -40.64 0.02 3.77
CA LEU A 67 -41.43 -0.97 3.02
C LEU A 67 -40.59 -1.66 1.94
N PHE A 68 -39.76 -0.91 1.21
CA PHE A 68 -38.84 -1.48 0.22
C PHE A 68 -37.87 -2.48 0.86
N THR A 69 -37.32 -2.13 2.01
CA THR A 69 -36.38 -2.96 2.77
C THR A 69 -37.05 -4.25 3.26
N GLU A 70 -38.23 -4.16 3.86
CA GLU A 70 -39.00 -5.33 4.30
C GLU A 70 -39.39 -6.25 3.14
N ILE A 71 -39.81 -5.68 2.00
CA ILE A 71 -40.16 -6.46 0.80
C ILE A 71 -38.92 -7.16 0.23
N SER A 72 -37.78 -6.46 0.15
CA SER A 72 -36.52 -7.07 -0.34
C SER A 72 -36.06 -8.24 0.52
N SER A 73 -36.30 -8.16 1.84
CA SER A 73 -35.93 -9.19 2.80
C SER A 73 -36.89 -10.39 2.76
N ARG A 74 -38.21 -10.15 2.73
CA ARG A 74 -39.23 -11.21 2.84
C ARG A 74 -39.66 -11.80 1.50
N PHE A 75 -39.62 -11.02 0.43
CA PHE A 75 -40.10 -11.38 -0.90
C PHE A 75 -39.08 -11.05 -2.00
N PRO A 76 -37.83 -11.57 -1.91
CA PRO A 76 -36.77 -11.25 -2.88
C PRO A 76 -37.18 -11.59 -4.32
N VAL A 77 -37.96 -12.65 -4.54
CA VAL A 77 -38.42 -13.08 -5.87
C VAL A 77 -39.13 -11.98 -6.68
N ILE A 78 -39.71 -10.97 -6.02
CA ILE A 78 -40.41 -9.86 -6.67
C ILE A 78 -39.45 -8.98 -7.47
N PHE A 79 -38.18 -8.93 -7.09
CA PHE A 79 -37.13 -8.16 -7.76
C PHE A 79 -36.59 -8.84 -9.01
N ARG A 80 -36.95 -10.10 -9.27
CA ARG A 80 -36.49 -10.87 -10.44
C ARG A 80 -36.72 -10.14 -11.77
N SER A 81 -37.89 -9.51 -11.94
CA SER A 81 -38.22 -8.75 -13.16
C SER A 81 -37.53 -7.38 -13.26
N HIS A 82 -36.78 -7.00 -12.22
CA HIS A 82 -36.14 -5.68 -12.09
C HIS A 82 -34.62 -5.77 -12.01
N LEU A 83 -34.02 -6.97 -12.06
CA LEU A 83 -32.57 -7.17 -11.91
C LEU A 83 -31.76 -6.37 -12.93
N GLU A 84 -32.18 -6.40 -14.19
CA GLU A 84 -31.51 -5.65 -15.27
C GLU A 84 -31.53 -4.15 -14.98
N LYS A 85 -32.70 -3.60 -14.64
CA LYS A 85 -32.84 -2.19 -14.29
C LYS A 85 -32.02 -1.80 -13.05
N LEU A 86 -32.06 -2.60 -11.99
CA LEU A 86 -31.27 -2.35 -10.78
C LEU A 86 -29.77 -2.37 -11.07
N THR A 87 -29.33 -3.24 -11.97
CA THR A 87 -27.92 -3.35 -12.37
C THR A 87 -27.49 -2.17 -13.22
N MET A 88 -28.34 -1.69 -14.13
CA MET A 88 -28.07 -0.47 -14.90
C MET A 88 -27.89 0.75 -13.99
N LEU A 89 -28.73 0.90 -12.96
CA LEU A 89 -28.60 2.00 -11.97
C LEU A 89 -27.25 1.99 -11.23
N LEU A 90 -26.57 0.84 -11.16
CA LEU A 90 -25.23 0.77 -10.56
C LEU A 90 -24.14 1.29 -11.50
N LYS A 91 -24.36 1.22 -12.81
CA LYS A 91 -23.39 1.63 -13.85
C LYS A 91 -23.48 3.12 -14.18
N GLU A 92 -24.62 3.77 -13.92
CA GLU A 92 -24.82 5.20 -14.13
C GLU A 92 -24.01 6.03 -13.11
N GLU A 93 -23.23 7.00 -13.60
CA GLU A 93 -22.37 7.85 -12.75
C GLU A 93 -23.13 9.00 -12.08
N ASP A 94 -24.24 9.46 -12.68
CA ASP A 94 -25.03 10.62 -12.23
C ASP A 94 -26.18 10.26 -11.27
N GLU A 95 -26.34 8.99 -10.90
CA GLU A 95 -27.44 8.58 -10.02
C GLU A 95 -27.18 8.89 -8.54
N SER A 96 -28.28 9.10 -7.81
CA SER A 96 -28.20 9.41 -6.37
C SER A 96 -27.56 8.26 -5.58
N ALA A 97 -26.61 8.58 -4.70
CA ALA A 97 -25.95 7.62 -3.83
C ALA A 97 -26.94 6.75 -3.03
N MET A 98 -28.08 7.32 -2.64
CA MET A 98 -29.15 6.61 -1.94
C MET A 98 -29.82 5.55 -2.82
N ILE A 99 -30.03 5.83 -4.11
CA ILE A 99 -30.63 4.89 -5.07
C ILE A 99 -29.67 3.74 -5.35
N VAL A 100 -28.40 4.06 -5.54
CA VAL A 100 -27.33 3.07 -5.73
C VAL A 100 -27.25 2.14 -4.52
N GLU A 101 -27.26 2.70 -3.31
CA GLU A 101 -27.24 1.93 -2.06
C GLU A 101 -28.47 1.02 -1.91
N ASN A 102 -29.68 1.54 -2.18
CA ASN A 102 -30.92 0.75 -2.10
C ASN A 102 -30.97 -0.36 -3.16
N SER A 103 -30.43 -0.09 -4.34
CA SER A 103 -30.32 -1.08 -5.41
C SER A 103 -29.34 -2.20 -5.02
N LEU A 104 -28.19 -1.85 -4.44
CA LEU A 104 -27.25 -2.81 -3.87
C LEU A 104 -27.87 -3.61 -2.71
N GLU A 105 -28.64 -2.96 -1.84
CA GLU A 105 -29.34 -3.64 -0.75
C GLU A 105 -30.30 -4.70 -1.30
N ALA A 106 -31.19 -4.33 -2.21
CA ALA A 106 -32.14 -5.26 -2.82
C ALA A 106 -31.44 -6.41 -3.56
N LEU A 107 -30.42 -6.10 -4.36
CA LEU A 107 -29.60 -7.10 -5.06
C LEU A 107 -28.91 -8.04 -4.07
N SER A 108 -28.43 -7.54 -2.93
CA SER A 108 -27.78 -8.38 -1.92
C SER A 108 -28.76 -9.37 -1.25
N LYS A 109 -30.01 -8.95 -0.99
CA LYS A 109 -31.05 -9.85 -0.46
C LYS A 109 -31.49 -10.87 -1.50
N PHE A 110 -31.57 -10.43 -2.76
CA PHE A 110 -31.87 -11.31 -3.87
C PHE A 110 -30.77 -12.36 -4.07
N ALA A 111 -29.50 -11.93 -4.13
CA ALA A 111 -28.33 -12.78 -4.31
C ALA A 111 -28.21 -13.87 -3.23
N LYS A 112 -28.60 -13.57 -1.99
CA LYS A 112 -28.66 -14.56 -0.90
C LYS A 112 -29.63 -15.72 -1.20
N THR A 113 -30.71 -15.43 -1.92
CA THR A 113 -31.81 -16.38 -2.14
C THR A 113 -31.71 -17.06 -3.50
N PHE A 114 -31.30 -16.32 -4.53
CA PHE A 114 -31.19 -16.76 -5.93
C PHE A 114 -29.83 -16.33 -6.53
N PRO A 115 -28.70 -16.90 -6.07
CA PRO A 115 -27.37 -16.49 -6.50
C PRO A 115 -27.19 -16.58 -8.03
N ASP A 116 -27.63 -17.69 -8.63
CA ASP A 116 -27.41 -18.02 -10.04
C ASP A 116 -28.15 -17.09 -11.01
N GLU A 117 -29.15 -16.34 -10.52
CA GLU A 117 -29.95 -15.42 -11.32
C GLU A 117 -29.43 -13.98 -11.31
N VAL A 118 -28.48 -13.64 -10.43
CA VAL A 118 -27.84 -12.33 -10.40
C VAL A 118 -26.89 -12.19 -11.59
N PRO A 119 -26.67 -11.00 -12.17
CA PRO A 119 -25.72 -10.86 -13.28
C PRO A 119 -24.28 -11.27 -12.89
N HIS A 120 -23.68 -12.10 -13.74
CA HIS A 120 -22.30 -12.60 -13.60
C HIS A 120 -21.35 -12.03 -14.67
N ASP A 121 -21.78 -11.01 -15.42
CA ASP A 121 -20.94 -10.41 -16.44
C ASP A 121 -19.75 -9.66 -15.82
N ARG A 122 -18.61 -9.67 -16.53
CA ARG A 122 -17.34 -9.13 -16.04
C ARG A 122 -17.44 -7.66 -15.62
N GLU A 123 -18.20 -6.87 -16.37
CA GLU A 123 -18.36 -5.43 -16.12
C GLU A 123 -19.14 -5.18 -14.83
N THR A 124 -20.28 -5.86 -14.64
CA THR A 124 -21.08 -5.75 -13.42
C THR A 124 -20.30 -6.23 -12.19
N ILE A 125 -19.54 -7.31 -12.31
CA ILE A 125 -18.67 -7.81 -11.24
C ILE A 125 -17.61 -6.78 -10.85
N GLN A 126 -16.94 -6.15 -11.82
CA GLN A 126 -15.97 -5.09 -11.56
C GLN A 126 -16.61 -3.91 -10.82
N ARG A 127 -17.86 -3.58 -11.16
CA ARG A 127 -18.60 -2.52 -10.48
C ARG A 127 -18.92 -2.89 -9.02
N TYR A 128 -19.30 -4.13 -8.73
CA TYR A 128 -19.45 -4.60 -7.34
C TYR A 128 -18.13 -4.52 -6.57
N ILE A 129 -17.00 -4.91 -7.18
CA ILE A 129 -15.68 -4.80 -6.55
C ILE A 129 -15.36 -3.33 -6.23
N GLN A 130 -15.63 -2.41 -7.15
CA GLN A 130 -15.42 -0.98 -6.93
C GLN A 130 -16.23 -0.46 -5.74
N PHE A 131 -17.50 -0.85 -5.61
CA PHE A 131 -18.32 -0.50 -4.44
C PHE A 131 -17.83 -1.15 -3.15
N ALA A 132 -17.32 -2.39 -3.21
CA ALA A 132 -16.74 -3.07 -2.06
C ALA A 132 -15.48 -2.37 -1.54
N LEU A 133 -14.64 -1.83 -2.42
CA LEU A 133 -13.36 -1.20 -2.06
C LEU A 133 -13.47 0.30 -1.76
N ASN A 134 -14.26 1.03 -2.54
CA ASN A 134 -14.27 2.51 -2.55
C ASN A 134 -15.64 3.12 -2.20
N GLY A 135 -16.68 2.30 -2.01
CA GLY A 135 -18.03 2.78 -1.70
C GLY A 135 -18.21 3.23 -0.24
N SER A 136 -19.41 3.74 0.06
CA SER A 136 -19.83 3.98 1.45
C SER A 136 -19.82 2.69 2.28
N SER A 137 -19.80 2.78 3.61
CA SER A 137 -19.85 1.61 4.50
C SER A 137 -21.00 0.64 4.16
N ARG A 138 -22.18 1.18 3.78
CA ARG A 138 -23.34 0.38 3.39
C ARG A 138 -23.22 -0.19 1.99
N GLN A 139 -22.74 0.60 1.01
CA GLN A 139 -22.47 0.11 -0.34
C GLN A 139 -21.45 -1.04 -0.31
N ALA A 140 -20.36 -0.87 0.45
CA ALA A 140 -19.32 -1.88 0.58
C ALA A 140 -19.84 -3.17 1.20
N LYS A 141 -20.67 -3.07 2.26
CA LYS A 141 -21.34 -4.21 2.90
C LYS A 141 -22.20 -4.99 1.91
N PHE A 142 -23.07 -4.31 1.17
CA PHE A 142 -24.00 -4.98 0.26
C PHE A 142 -23.31 -5.55 -0.98
N ALA A 143 -22.35 -4.82 -1.55
CA ALA A 143 -21.54 -5.30 -2.67
C ALA A 143 -20.73 -6.55 -2.28
N SER A 144 -20.13 -6.57 -1.09
CA SER A 144 -19.40 -7.73 -0.58
C SER A 144 -20.30 -8.97 -0.43
N ILE A 145 -21.53 -8.78 0.07
CA ILE A 145 -22.51 -9.87 0.16
C ILE A 145 -22.83 -10.43 -1.24
N ILE A 146 -23.08 -9.56 -2.23
CA ILE A 146 -23.37 -9.99 -3.61
C ILE A 146 -22.19 -10.81 -4.16
N LEU A 147 -20.97 -10.30 -4.04
CA LEU A 147 -19.76 -10.96 -4.55
C LEU A 147 -19.55 -12.36 -3.95
N ILE A 148 -19.79 -12.53 -2.64
CA ILE A 148 -19.69 -13.83 -1.96
C ILE A 148 -20.67 -14.85 -2.55
N HIS A 149 -21.88 -14.42 -2.91
CA HIS A 149 -22.90 -15.31 -3.45
C HIS A 149 -22.71 -15.63 -4.94
N VAL A 150 -22.23 -14.66 -5.73
CA VAL A 150 -22.03 -14.76 -7.19
C VAL A 150 -20.74 -15.51 -7.55
N GLN A 151 -19.64 -15.36 -6.79
CA GLN A 151 -18.39 -16.06 -7.07
C GLN A 151 -17.72 -16.59 -5.79
N LYS A 152 -18.25 -17.70 -5.26
CA LYS A 152 -17.85 -18.33 -3.99
C LYS A 152 -16.37 -18.73 -3.86
N GLN A 153 -15.62 -18.91 -4.96
CA GLN A 153 -14.25 -19.45 -4.91
C GLN A 153 -13.17 -18.58 -5.55
N LEU A 154 -13.49 -17.71 -6.53
CA LEU A 154 -12.46 -16.99 -7.30
C LEU A 154 -12.24 -15.55 -6.82
N ILE A 155 -13.32 -14.82 -6.45
CA ILE A 155 -13.20 -13.42 -5.98
C ILE A 155 -12.90 -13.32 -4.49
N CYS A 156 -13.14 -14.37 -3.70
CA CYS A 156 -12.79 -14.35 -2.28
C CYS A 156 -11.30 -14.13 -2.06
N ASN A 157 -10.40 -14.69 -2.88
CA ASN A 157 -8.97 -14.46 -2.72
C ASN A 157 -8.55 -13.08 -3.21
N ASP A 158 -9.05 -12.61 -4.36
CA ASP A 158 -8.66 -11.30 -4.90
C ASP A 158 -9.25 -10.14 -4.10
N LEU A 159 -10.50 -10.26 -3.62
CA LEU A 159 -11.14 -9.27 -2.76
C LEU A 159 -10.60 -9.35 -1.33
N PHE A 160 -10.34 -10.55 -0.78
CA PHE A 160 -9.66 -10.68 0.50
C PHE A 160 -8.24 -10.12 0.40
N ASN A 161 -7.48 -10.43 -0.65
CA ASN A 161 -6.18 -9.82 -0.89
C ASN A 161 -6.31 -8.32 -1.16
N ALA A 162 -7.35 -7.79 -1.79
CA ALA A 162 -7.51 -6.34 -1.97
C ALA A 162 -7.89 -5.61 -0.67
N ILE A 163 -8.69 -6.25 0.21
CA ILE A 163 -9.07 -5.75 1.53
C ILE A 163 -7.93 -5.94 2.56
N VAL A 164 -7.14 -7.02 2.41
CA VAL A 164 -6.04 -7.47 3.27
C VAL A 164 -4.68 -7.26 2.61
N VAL A 165 -4.59 -6.49 1.51
CA VAL A 165 -3.31 -5.91 1.08
C VAL A 165 -3.01 -4.95 2.20
N ASP A 166 -2.26 -5.49 3.14
CA ASP A 166 -1.82 -4.86 4.34
C ASP A 166 -0.93 -3.71 3.87
N LYS A 167 -1.55 -2.55 3.64
CA LYS A 167 -0.86 -1.32 3.30
C LYS A 167 0.03 -0.87 4.45
N THR A 168 -0.03 -1.55 5.60
CA THR A 168 0.85 -1.33 6.72
C THR A 168 2.28 -1.61 6.29
N ILE A 169 3.01 -0.51 6.04
CA ILE A 169 4.40 -0.54 5.60
C ILE A 169 5.29 -1.06 6.73
N TRP A 170 4.89 -0.91 7.99
CA TRP A 170 5.69 -1.28 9.14
C TRP A 170 4.86 -1.86 10.27
N VAL A 171 5.34 -2.97 10.83
CA VAL A 171 4.79 -3.64 12.00
C VAL A 171 5.92 -3.81 13.01
N ASP A 172 5.63 -3.58 14.29
CA ASP A 172 6.60 -3.70 15.36
C ASP A 172 6.97 -5.16 15.63
N ASP A 173 8.12 -5.36 16.30
CA ASP A 173 8.73 -6.69 16.48
C ASP A 173 7.79 -7.70 17.16
N ASP A 174 6.92 -7.25 18.06
CA ASP A 174 5.98 -8.11 18.80
C ASP A 174 4.84 -8.62 17.91
N GLU A 175 4.34 -7.77 17.01
CA GLU A 175 3.22 -8.04 16.11
C GLU A 175 3.66 -8.72 14.79
N LEU A 176 4.96 -8.72 14.50
CA LEU A 176 5.51 -9.31 13.29
C LEU A 176 5.28 -10.84 13.29
N ASP A 177 4.88 -11.40 12.15
CA ASP A 177 4.63 -12.83 12.06
C ASP A 177 5.91 -13.68 12.13
N ASP A 178 5.73 -14.96 12.47
CA ASP A 178 6.84 -15.91 12.64
C ASP A 178 7.65 -16.11 11.35
N GLU A 179 6.99 -15.99 10.19
CA GLU A 179 7.64 -16.09 8.89
C GLU A 179 8.67 -14.96 8.68
N CYS A 180 8.27 -13.70 8.87
CA CYS A 180 9.17 -12.57 8.71
C CYS A 180 10.24 -12.56 9.81
N LYS A 181 9.88 -12.92 11.06
CA LYS A 181 10.85 -13.10 12.15
C LYS A 181 11.93 -14.12 11.77
N ALA A 182 11.53 -15.28 11.24
CA ALA A 182 12.45 -16.32 10.80
C ALA A 182 13.36 -15.84 9.65
N LYS A 183 12.82 -15.13 8.65
CA LYS A 183 13.63 -14.56 7.55
C LYS A 183 14.68 -13.58 8.06
N VAL A 184 14.30 -12.65 8.94
CA VAL A 184 15.24 -11.68 9.56
C VAL A 184 16.31 -12.38 10.40
N LEU A 185 15.94 -13.41 11.16
CA LEU A 185 16.89 -14.23 11.93
C LEU A 185 17.83 -15.01 11.00
N GLY A 186 17.33 -15.57 9.90
CA GLY A 186 18.13 -16.24 8.89
C GLY A 186 19.23 -15.34 8.33
N ILE A 187 18.88 -14.11 7.94
CA ILE A 187 19.85 -13.09 7.50
C ILE A 187 20.90 -12.84 8.61
N LYS A 188 20.47 -12.66 9.86
CA LYS A 188 21.38 -12.45 11.00
C LYS A 188 22.34 -13.63 11.19
N VAL A 189 21.88 -14.87 11.06
CA VAL A 189 22.71 -16.09 11.18
C VAL A 189 23.76 -16.12 10.07
N LEU A 190 23.37 -15.88 8.82
CA LEU A 190 24.28 -15.83 7.68
C LEU A 190 25.38 -14.78 7.90
N VAL A 191 24.99 -13.58 8.32
CA VAL A 191 25.92 -12.47 8.57
C VAL A 191 26.84 -12.75 9.75
N ASN A 192 26.31 -13.31 10.84
CA ASN A 192 27.12 -13.70 12.00
C ASN A 192 28.13 -14.81 11.64
N ARG A 193 27.75 -15.76 10.78
CA ARG A 193 28.67 -16.77 10.25
C ARG A 193 29.82 -16.12 9.49
N LEU A 194 29.54 -15.18 8.59
CA LEU A 194 30.58 -14.44 7.87
C LEU A 194 31.51 -13.68 8.81
N LEU A 195 30.97 -13.03 9.85
CA LEU A 195 31.80 -12.33 10.83
C LEU A 195 32.72 -13.27 11.63
N ALA A 196 32.27 -14.51 11.89
CA ALA A 196 33.07 -15.50 12.61
C ALA A 196 34.23 -16.07 11.78
N ILE A 197 34.07 -16.12 10.45
CA ILE A 197 35.06 -16.68 9.53
C ILE A 197 35.87 -15.60 8.78
N SER A 198 35.78 -14.33 9.19
CA SER A 198 36.37 -13.21 8.42
C SER A 198 37.87 -13.31 8.18
N ASP A 199 38.55 -14.10 9.00
CA ASP A 199 40.01 -14.23 9.01
C ASP A 199 40.46 -15.57 8.37
N THR A 200 39.54 -16.28 7.69
CA THR A 200 39.80 -17.55 6.99
C THR A 200 39.97 -17.34 5.49
N ASP A 201 40.75 -18.21 4.84
CA ASP A 201 41.04 -18.10 3.39
C ASP A 201 39.78 -18.16 2.52
N ASN A 202 38.76 -18.90 2.94
CA ASN A 202 37.50 -19.09 2.19
C ASN A 202 36.43 -18.02 2.50
N ALA A 203 36.77 -16.97 3.25
CA ALA A 203 35.80 -15.97 3.71
C ALA A 203 35.06 -15.27 2.55
N LEU A 204 35.80 -14.90 1.49
CA LEU A 204 35.25 -14.18 0.33
C LEU A 204 34.28 -15.06 -0.48
N ASP A 205 34.66 -16.31 -0.73
CA ASP A 205 33.83 -17.26 -1.48
C ASP A 205 32.50 -17.53 -0.78
N LEU A 206 32.54 -17.66 0.56
CA LEU A 206 31.34 -17.85 1.37
C LEU A 206 30.51 -16.56 1.51
N ALA A 207 31.15 -15.39 1.40
CA ALA A 207 30.47 -14.11 1.48
C ALA A 207 29.70 -13.76 0.19
N ASN A 208 30.21 -14.13 -0.99
CA ASN A 208 29.59 -13.85 -2.29
C ASN A 208 28.08 -14.14 -2.38
N PRO A 209 27.58 -15.35 -2.05
CA PRO A 209 26.14 -15.63 -2.13
C PRO A 209 25.32 -14.83 -1.11
N VAL A 210 25.89 -14.52 0.06
CA VAL A 210 25.21 -13.72 1.09
C VAL A 210 25.11 -12.27 0.63
N PHE A 211 26.19 -11.68 0.10
CA PHE A 211 26.14 -10.33 -0.47
C PHE A 211 25.16 -10.24 -1.63
N LYS A 212 25.12 -11.24 -2.52
CA LYS A 212 24.13 -11.29 -3.61
C LYS A 212 22.70 -11.25 -3.08
N LEU A 213 22.39 -11.97 -2.00
CA LEU A 213 21.09 -11.92 -1.35
C LEU A 213 20.80 -10.55 -0.74
N LEU A 214 21.76 -9.97 0.02
CA LEU A 214 21.60 -8.67 0.66
C LEU A 214 21.37 -7.55 -0.38
N TRP A 215 22.12 -7.58 -1.48
CA TRP A 215 21.95 -6.60 -2.56
C TRP A 215 20.67 -6.80 -3.34
N LYS A 216 20.20 -8.05 -3.52
CA LYS A 216 18.86 -8.31 -4.08
C LYS A 216 17.79 -7.66 -3.21
N LEU A 217 17.84 -7.84 -1.90
CA LEU A 217 16.89 -7.21 -0.97
C LEU A 217 16.91 -5.68 -1.02
N ILE A 218 18.08 -5.06 -1.22
CA ILE A 218 18.18 -3.60 -1.32
C ILE A 218 17.67 -3.11 -2.68
N ARG A 219 17.95 -3.82 -3.78
CA ARG A 219 17.58 -3.39 -5.15
C ARG A 219 16.11 -3.62 -5.47
N GLU A 220 15.55 -4.74 -5.00
CA GLU A 220 14.18 -5.17 -5.29
C GLU A 220 13.18 -4.77 -4.19
N ASP A 221 13.45 -3.68 -3.48
CA ASP A 221 12.59 -3.14 -2.41
C ASP A 221 12.21 -4.16 -1.30
N GLY A 222 13.07 -5.14 -1.01
CA GLY A 222 12.81 -6.19 -0.03
C GLY A 222 12.02 -7.38 -0.58
N GLU A 223 11.75 -7.43 -1.88
CA GLU A 223 11.14 -8.57 -2.56
C GLU A 223 12.18 -9.64 -2.89
N LEU A 224 11.83 -10.89 -2.59
CA LEU A 224 12.65 -12.05 -2.94
C LEU A 224 11.95 -12.98 -3.92
N LEU A 225 10.62 -13.00 -3.86
CA LEU A 225 9.77 -13.91 -4.60
C LEU A 225 9.46 -13.30 -5.99
N PRO A 226 9.49 -14.13 -7.05
CA PRO A 226 9.26 -13.66 -8.41
C PRO A 226 7.80 -13.27 -8.68
N ASP A 227 6.87 -13.70 -7.85
CA ASP A 227 5.43 -13.40 -7.93
C ASP A 227 5.02 -12.12 -7.17
N GLU A 228 6.02 -11.39 -6.63
CA GLU A 228 5.83 -10.13 -5.89
C GLU A 228 4.84 -10.22 -4.71
N SER A 229 4.68 -11.41 -4.14
CA SER A 229 3.68 -11.69 -3.11
C SER A 229 4.12 -11.30 -1.69
N THR A 230 5.32 -10.75 -1.50
CA THR A 230 5.80 -10.39 -0.16
C THR A 230 5.03 -9.18 0.37
N ARG A 231 4.50 -9.31 1.59
CA ARG A 231 3.75 -8.23 2.26
C ARG A 231 4.59 -6.95 2.41
N PRO A 232 4.00 -5.74 2.31
CA PRO A 232 4.71 -4.47 2.50
C PRO A 232 5.46 -4.37 3.83
N SER A 233 4.85 -4.83 4.93
CA SER A 233 5.48 -4.92 6.26
C SER A 233 6.72 -5.82 6.26
N HIS A 234 6.71 -6.93 5.50
CA HIS A 234 7.86 -7.81 5.40
C HIS A 234 8.96 -7.18 4.54
N LYS A 235 8.58 -6.53 3.43
CA LYS A 235 9.50 -5.81 2.54
C LYS A 235 10.35 -4.80 3.31
N SER A 236 9.73 -3.90 4.08
CA SER A 236 10.46 -2.90 4.88
C SER A 236 11.40 -3.52 5.92
N ARG A 237 10.96 -4.59 6.59
CA ARG A 237 11.75 -5.33 7.59
C ARG A 237 12.96 -6.03 6.95
N LEU A 238 12.79 -6.62 5.77
CA LEU A 238 13.85 -7.27 5.02
C LEU A 238 14.86 -6.26 4.46
N ARG A 239 14.41 -5.10 3.95
CA ARG A 239 15.30 -3.99 3.57
C ARG A 239 16.14 -3.53 4.75
N LEU A 240 15.52 -3.26 5.90
CA LEU A 240 16.24 -2.86 7.09
C LEU A 240 17.24 -3.93 7.56
N ALA A 241 16.84 -5.21 7.54
CA ALA A 241 17.72 -6.32 7.88
C ALA A 241 18.93 -6.38 6.93
N ALA A 242 18.72 -6.17 5.63
CA ALA A 242 19.78 -6.15 4.64
C ALA A 242 20.76 -4.99 4.87
N VAL A 243 20.25 -3.76 5.02
CA VAL A 243 21.05 -2.56 5.25
C VAL A 243 21.89 -2.65 6.53
N ARG A 244 21.28 -3.08 7.64
CA ARG A 244 22.00 -3.31 8.91
C ARG A 244 23.09 -4.36 8.76
N SER A 245 22.84 -5.39 7.96
CA SER A 245 23.77 -6.49 7.72
C SER A 245 24.96 -6.04 6.89
N VAL A 246 24.74 -5.30 5.81
CA VAL A 246 25.81 -4.72 4.99
C VAL A 246 26.69 -3.81 5.84
N LEU A 247 26.10 -2.89 6.63
CA LEU A 247 26.88 -2.06 7.56
C LEU A 247 27.68 -2.88 8.57
N LYS A 248 27.11 -3.98 9.07
CA LYS A 248 27.80 -4.83 10.05
C LYS A 248 29.01 -5.55 9.42
N LEU A 249 28.88 -6.00 8.17
CA LEU A 249 29.95 -6.65 7.41
C LEU A 249 31.05 -5.64 7.02
N ALA A 250 30.67 -4.43 6.58
CA ALA A 250 31.59 -3.35 6.19
C ALA A 250 32.58 -2.92 7.29
N ARG A 251 32.32 -3.30 8.55
CA ARG A 251 33.25 -3.11 9.67
C ARG A 251 34.52 -3.96 9.57
N LYS A 252 34.52 -5.00 8.73
CA LYS A 252 35.68 -5.83 8.43
C LYS A 252 36.21 -5.41 7.06
N THR A 253 37.50 -5.07 6.99
CA THR A 253 38.16 -4.58 5.77
C THR A 253 37.95 -5.50 4.58
N ILE A 254 38.08 -6.83 4.78
CA ILE A 254 37.85 -7.84 3.74
C ILE A 254 36.46 -7.71 3.10
N TYR A 255 35.42 -7.47 3.88
CA TYR A 255 34.06 -7.32 3.38
C TYR A 255 33.76 -5.89 2.89
N ASP A 256 34.43 -4.87 3.44
CA ASP A 256 34.33 -3.49 2.95
C ASP A 256 34.80 -3.39 1.49
N THR A 257 35.86 -4.13 1.13
CA THR A 257 36.37 -4.18 -0.25
C THR A 257 35.42 -4.86 -1.24
N MET A 258 34.47 -5.68 -0.77
CA MET A 258 33.45 -6.30 -1.62
C MET A 258 32.33 -5.35 -2.01
N ILE A 259 32.20 -4.19 -1.35
CA ILE A 259 31.14 -3.22 -1.64
C ILE A 259 31.60 -2.32 -2.78
N SER A 260 31.07 -2.60 -3.98
CA SER A 260 31.33 -1.79 -5.16
C SER A 260 30.77 -0.36 -5.03
N ILE A 261 31.24 0.56 -5.87
CA ILE A 261 30.78 1.96 -5.87
C ILE A 261 29.28 2.04 -6.15
N THR A 262 28.78 1.27 -7.13
CA THR A 262 27.36 1.20 -7.48
C THR A 262 26.51 0.64 -6.33
N GLU A 263 27.03 -0.34 -5.60
CA GLU A 263 26.36 -0.90 -4.43
C GLU A 263 26.35 0.07 -3.25
N PHE A 264 27.45 0.79 -3.04
CA PHE A 264 27.51 1.86 -2.06
C PHE A 264 26.48 2.96 -2.35
N GLN A 265 26.32 3.38 -3.61
CA GLN A 265 25.29 4.34 -4.01
C GLN A 265 23.88 3.83 -3.69
N LYS A 266 23.57 2.56 -4.02
CA LYS A 266 22.27 1.94 -3.67
C LYS A 266 22.07 1.84 -2.16
N LEU A 267 23.10 1.49 -1.40
CA LEU A 267 23.05 1.47 0.07
C LEU A 267 22.78 2.87 0.63
N ALA A 268 23.41 3.91 0.07
CA ALA A 268 23.26 5.28 0.54
C ALA A 268 21.82 5.77 0.42
N LEU A 269 21.15 5.46 -0.70
CA LEU A 269 19.74 5.84 -0.94
C LEU A 269 18.77 5.22 0.07
N MET A 270 19.15 4.16 0.78
CA MET A 270 18.29 3.57 1.83
C MET A 270 18.05 4.50 3.01
N ILE A 271 18.84 5.59 3.15
CA ILE A 271 18.55 6.62 4.17
C ILE A 271 17.33 7.48 3.79
N GLN A 272 16.86 7.37 2.56
CA GLN A 272 15.67 8.02 2.02
C GLN A 272 14.54 7.00 1.76
N ASP A 273 14.56 5.85 2.43
CA ASP A 273 13.51 4.83 2.33
C ASP A 273 12.11 5.41 2.60
N THR A 274 11.11 4.89 1.90
CA THR A 274 9.70 5.30 2.07
C THR A 274 9.18 5.08 3.49
N CYS A 275 9.75 4.10 4.21
CA CYS A 275 9.43 3.81 5.60
C CYS A 275 10.33 4.58 6.58
N TYR A 276 9.71 5.44 7.39
CA TYR A 276 10.38 6.16 8.49
C TYR A 276 11.23 5.24 9.39
N ASN A 277 10.69 4.10 9.79
CA ASN A 277 11.37 3.18 10.70
C ASN A 277 12.65 2.59 10.09
N VAL A 278 12.68 2.38 8.77
CA VAL A 278 13.89 1.95 8.06
C VAL A 278 14.93 3.07 8.08
N ARG A 279 14.54 4.30 7.70
CA ARG A 279 15.41 5.49 7.70
C ARG A 279 16.02 5.75 9.08
N PHE A 280 15.18 5.83 10.12
CA PHE A 280 15.59 6.08 11.49
C PHE A 280 16.58 5.00 11.97
N ALA A 281 16.20 3.73 11.82
CA ALA A 281 17.03 2.62 12.25
C ALA A 281 18.36 2.53 11.49
N PHE A 282 18.39 2.86 10.21
CA PHE A 282 19.61 2.92 9.42
C PHE A 282 20.51 4.07 9.88
N ALA A 283 19.97 5.29 10.01
CA ALA A 283 20.70 6.46 10.49
C ALA A 283 21.28 6.23 11.90
N SER A 284 20.49 5.70 12.84
CA SER A 284 20.98 5.38 14.20
C SER A 284 22.11 4.34 14.18
N GLN A 285 22.01 3.32 13.32
CA GLN A 285 23.03 2.28 13.22
C GLN A 285 24.33 2.81 12.59
N LEU A 286 24.21 3.70 11.59
CA LEU A 286 25.31 4.38 10.95
C LEU A 286 26.03 5.31 11.95
N ILE A 287 25.28 6.13 12.71
CA ILE A 287 25.81 6.98 13.78
C ILE A 287 26.61 6.14 14.79
N LYS A 288 26.06 5.01 15.22
CA LYS A 288 26.70 4.12 16.19
C LYS A 288 28.04 3.57 15.70
N TYR A 289 28.14 3.19 14.42
CA TYR A 289 29.37 2.60 13.89
C TYR A 289 30.40 3.66 13.48
N CYS A 290 29.97 4.75 12.85
CA CYS A 290 30.84 5.89 12.52
C CYS A 290 31.39 6.55 13.79
N GLY A 291 30.55 6.76 14.81
CA GLY A 291 30.98 7.34 16.09
C GLY A 291 31.96 6.48 16.89
N LYS A 292 32.08 5.18 16.56
CA LYS A 292 33.10 4.28 17.12
C LYS A 292 34.29 4.05 16.18
N HIS A 293 34.36 4.80 15.07
CA HIS A 293 35.36 4.63 14.00
C HIS A 293 35.45 3.19 13.47
N GLN A 294 34.32 2.48 13.43
CA GLN A 294 34.25 1.09 12.96
C GLN A 294 33.92 0.99 11.47
N LEU A 295 33.64 2.11 10.81
CA LEU A 295 33.39 2.21 9.37
C LEU A 295 34.38 3.19 8.75
N THR A 296 34.71 2.96 7.49
CA THR A 296 35.53 3.87 6.70
C THR A 296 34.81 5.22 6.52
N THR A 297 35.59 6.29 6.35
CA THR A 297 35.05 7.67 6.27
C THR A 297 34.10 7.86 5.08
N ARG A 298 34.15 6.99 4.06
CA ARG A 298 33.19 7.02 2.94
C ARG A 298 31.74 6.93 3.38
N PHE A 299 31.46 6.21 4.47
CA PHE A 299 30.10 6.06 4.98
C PHE A 299 29.52 7.35 5.58
N LEU A 300 30.34 8.35 5.85
CA LEU A 300 29.88 9.65 6.35
C LEU A 300 29.08 10.42 5.31
N THR A 301 29.29 10.16 4.01
CA THR A 301 28.56 10.86 2.95
C THR A 301 27.08 10.53 2.93
N ILE A 302 26.70 9.33 3.37
CA ILE A 302 25.31 8.89 3.41
C ILE A 302 24.47 9.84 4.27
N PHE A 303 25.04 10.39 5.35
CA PHE A 303 24.33 11.29 6.26
C PHE A 303 23.80 12.54 5.58
N PHE A 304 24.50 13.08 4.57
CA PHE A 304 24.06 14.32 3.93
C PHE A 304 22.81 14.13 3.07
N LEU A 305 22.51 12.90 2.64
CA LEU A 305 21.27 12.60 1.90
C LEU A 305 20.01 12.75 2.76
N ILE A 306 20.16 12.90 4.09
CA ILE A 306 19.02 13.15 4.99
C ILE A 306 18.44 14.55 4.89
N ALA A 307 19.07 15.45 4.11
CA ALA A 307 18.67 16.86 4.03
C ALA A 307 17.18 17.05 3.67
N HIS A 308 16.62 16.18 2.81
CA HIS A 308 15.22 16.18 2.38
C HIS A 308 14.30 15.26 3.18
N ASP A 309 14.82 14.62 4.23
CA ASP A 309 14.00 13.75 5.06
C ASP A 309 12.80 14.53 5.61
N PRO A 310 11.55 14.05 5.54
CA PRO A 310 10.40 14.82 6.03
C PRO A 310 10.43 15.00 7.55
N ASP A 311 11.06 14.08 8.29
CA ASP A 311 11.10 14.09 9.74
C ASP A 311 12.27 14.92 10.29
N VAL A 312 11.94 16.01 10.99
CA VAL A 312 12.92 16.96 11.55
C VAL A 312 13.80 16.28 12.60
N THR A 313 13.27 15.30 13.33
CA THR A 313 13.99 14.67 14.46
C THR A 313 15.17 13.86 13.96
N ILE A 314 15.01 13.12 12.85
CA ILE A 314 16.16 12.40 12.26
C ILE A 314 17.19 13.38 11.70
N ARG A 315 16.75 14.45 11.04
CA ARG A 315 17.66 15.49 10.50
C ARG A 315 18.51 16.12 11.60
N GLU A 316 17.88 16.54 12.70
CA GLU A 316 18.58 17.13 13.85
C GLU A 316 19.51 16.15 14.57
N MET A 317 19.08 14.88 14.71
CA MET A 317 19.93 13.84 15.29
C MET A 317 21.23 13.65 14.47
N VAL A 318 21.10 13.58 13.14
CA VAL A 318 22.24 13.43 12.23
C VAL A 318 23.10 14.70 12.22
N LYS A 319 22.49 15.90 12.16
CA LYS A 319 23.19 17.19 12.23
C LYS A 319 24.04 17.28 13.50
N ALA A 320 23.45 16.99 14.66
CA ALA A 320 24.14 17.00 15.94
C ALA A 320 25.28 15.98 16.02
N PHE A 321 25.12 14.79 15.43
CA PHE A 321 26.20 13.81 15.32
C PHE A 321 27.36 14.34 14.47
N LEU A 322 27.09 14.84 13.26
CA LEU A 322 28.11 15.34 12.33
C LEU A 322 28.88 16.53 12.91
N THR A 323 28.19 17.49 13.53
CA THR A 323 28.84 18.64 14.18
C THR A 323 29.77 18.18 15.31
N ARG A 324 29.32 17.25 16.16
CA ARG A 324 30.17 16.70 17.23
C ARG A 324 31.37 15.92 16.68
N TYR A 325 31.14 15.11 15.64
CA TYR A 325 32.17 14.32 14.98
C TYR A 325 33.24 15.21 14.34
N SER A 326 32.82 16.30 13.68
CA SER A 326 33.70 17.33 13.10
C SER A 326 34.57 17.99 14.16
N LEU A 327 34.00 18.38 15.31
CA LEU A 327 34.75 19.01 16.40
C LEU A 327 35.77 18.07 17.06
N ALA A 328 35.37 16.81 17.30
CA ALA A 328 36.25 15.79 17.88
C ALA A 328 37.44 15.44 16.96
N SER A 329 37.20 15.42 15.65
CA SER A 329 38.24 15.14 14.65
C SER A 329 39.31 16.24 14.57
N ARG A 330 39.06 17.45 15.11
CA ARG A 330 40.07 18.53 15.19
C ARG A 330 40.97 18.41 16.42
N THR A 331 40.42 17.88 17.51
CA THR A 331 41.15 17.72 18.78
C THR A 331 42.14 16.58 18.69
N ILE A 332 41.77 15.52 17.99
CA ILE A 332 42.64 14.41 17.63
C ILE A 332 43.41 14.85 16.38
N ARG A 333 44.72 15.16 16.49
CA ARG A 333 45.58 15.55 15.35
C ARG A 333 45.86 14.40 14.37
N ASP A 334 44.85 13.59 14.07
CA ASP A 334 44.97 12.53 13.10
C ASP A 334 44.61 13.07 11.71
N LYS A 335 45.66 13.25 10.89
CA LYS A 335 45.56 13.71 9.49
C LYS A 335 44.74 12.77 8.60
N SER A 336 44.34 11.59 9.10
CA SER A 336 43.54 10.62 8.35
C SER A 336 42.03 10.91 8.35
N MET A 337 41.54 11.84 9.18
CA MET A 337 40.11 12.12 9.38
C MET A 337 39.62 13.40 8.71
N HIS A 338 39.98 13.63 7.44
CA HIS A 338 39.48 14.78 6.69
C HIS A 338 38.00 14.62 6.33
N LEU A 339 37.12 15.01 7.25
CA LEU A 339 35.69 15.12 7.00
C LEU A 339 35.42 16.02 5.79
N GLU A 340 36.29 17.01 5.54
CA GLU A 340 36.26 17.88 4.36
C GLU A 340 36.36 17.10 3.04
N MET A 341 37.06 15.96 3.02
CA MET A 341 37.16 15.11 1.82
C MET A 341 35.85 14.39 1.50
N SER A 342 34.92 14.31 2.45
CA SER A 342 33.58 13.77 2.19
C SER A 342 32.79 14.65 1.22
N LEU A 343 33.15 15.94 1.03
CA LEU A 343 32.55 16.81 0.01
C LEU A 343 32.70 16.23 -1.41
N ALA A 344 33.90 15.72 -1.74
CA ALA A 344 34.16 15.14 -3.06
C ALA A 344 33.30 13.91 -3.32
N GLN A 345 33.19 13.04 -2.32
CA GLN A 345 32.38 11.84 -2.40
C GLN A 345 30.88 12.16 -2.38
N LEU A 346 30.45 13.22 -1.67
CA LEU A 346 29.07 13.70 -1.69
C LEU A 346 28.70 14.20 -3.08
N ILE A 347 29.54 15.03 -3.71
CA ILE A 347 29.29 15.53 -5.07
C ILE A 347 29.20 14.36 -6.07
N HIS A 348 30.09 13.36 -5.95
CA HIS A 348 30.03 12.15 -6.77
C HIS A 348 28.72 11.37 -6.56
N LEU A 349 28.32 11.16 -5.30
CA LEU A 349 27.10 10.46 -4.92
C LEU A 349 25.84 11.18 -5.46
N LEU A 350 25.78 12.50 -5.31
CA LEU A 350 24.68 13.33 -5.81
C LEU A 350 24.60 13.32 -7.34
N SER A 351 25.74 13.33 -8.02
CA SER A 351 25.79 13.28 -9.49
C SER A 351 25.27 11.96 -10.07
N HIS A 352 25.23 10.90 -9.26
CA HIS A 352 24.66 9.59 -9.61
C HIS A 352 23.31 9.31 -8.93
N HIS A 353 22.74 10.31 -8.26
CA HIS A 353 21.44 10.16 -7.62
C HIS A 353 20.38 9.91 -8.71
N PRO A 354 19.41 8.97 -8.51
CA PRO A 354 18.42 8.63 -9.54
C PRO A 354 17.60 9.82 -10.03
N GLU A 355 17.37 10.79 -9.16
CA GLU A 355 16.60 12.01 -9.44
C GLU A 355 17.48 13.18 -9.92
N PHE A 356 18.79 12.99 -10.11
CA PHE A 356 19.67 14.07 -10.56
C PHE A 356 19.43 14.37 -12.04
N SER A 357 19.31 15.66 -12.36
CA SER A 357 19.23 16.16 -13.72
C SER A 357 19.93 17.52 -13.81
N ARG A 358 20.25 17.96 -15.04
CA ARG A 358 20.82 19.29 -15.28
C ARG A 358 19.76 20.40 -15.37
N GLU A 359 18.49 20.08 -15.07
CA GLU A 359 17.40 21.06 -15.12
C GLU A 359 17.47 22.02 -13.92
N PRO A 360 17.20 23.32 -14.10
CA PRO A 360 17.31 24.30 -13.03
C PRO A 360 16.50 23.96 -11.77
N ASN A 361 15.29 23.41 -11.94
CA ASN A 361 14.42 23.04 -10.81
C ASN A 361 15.03 21.92 -9.97
N THR A 362 15.46 20.83 -10.63
CA THR A 362 16.16 19.74 -9.95
C THR A 362 17.46 20.21 -9.30
N LEU A 363 18.23 21.07 -9.96
CA LEU A 363 19.45 21.62 -9.37
C LEU A 363 19.17 22.40 -8.08
N ASN A 364 18.07 23.17 -8.03
CA ASN A 364 17.66 23.87 -6.79
C ASN A 364 17.33 22.90 -5.66
N GLU A 365 16.70 21.75 -5.95
CA GLU A 365 16.45 20.71 -4.95
C GLU A 365 17.77 20.10 -4.44
N PHE A 366 18.77 19.97 -5.31
CA PHE A 366 20.06 19.40 -4.93
C PHE A 366 20.95 20.35 -4.12
N VAL A 367 20.74 21.67 -4.23
CA VAL A 367 21.42 22.67 -3.38
C VAL A 367 21.18 22.38 -1.89
N VAL A 368 20.00 21.89 -1.51
CA VAL A 368 19.66 21.57 -0.12
C VAL A 368 20.62 20.55 0.51
N TYR A 369 21.12 19.58 -0.26
CA TYR A 369 22.14 18.63 0.22
C TYR A 369 23.48 19.32 0.50
N ILE A 370 23.85 20.27 -0.36
CA ILE A 370 25.09 21.04 -0.23
C ILE A 370 24.99 22.02 0.93
N ASP A 371 23.85 22.70 1.09
CA ASP A 371 23.59 23.58 2.22
C ASP A 371 23.66 22.80 3.55
N PHE A 372 23.05 21.62 3.61
CA PHE A 372 23.13 20.75 4.80
C PHE A 372 24.59 20.33 5.11
N TYR A 373 25.39 20.04 4.09
CA TYR A 373 26.82 19.76 4.26
C TYR A 373 27.58 20.99 4.79
N LEU A 374 27.37 22.17 4.19
CA LEU A 374 28.06 23.39 4.58
C LEU A 374 27.68 23.80 6.02
N ASP A 375 26.39 23.72 6.37
CA ASP A 375 25.87 23.97 7.71
C ASP A 375 26.49 23.08 8.79
N THR A 376 26.92 21.87 8.43
CA THR A 376 27.46 20.89 9.38
C THR A 376 28.98 20.93 9.48
N ILE A 377 29.68 21.23 8.39
CA ILE A 377 31.14 21.06 8.28
C ILE A 377 31.86 22.38 8.02
N ALA A 378 31.29 23.29 7.23
CA ALA A 378 31.99 24.49 6.79
C ALA A 378 32.15 25.50 7.93
N ASN A 379 33.31 26.15 7.99
CA ASN A 379 33.65 27.19 8.95
C ASN A 379 34.83 28.02 8.43
N ALA A 380 35.18 29.08 9.15
CA ALA A 380 36.24 30.01 8.76
C ALA A 380 37.62 29.35 8.56
N GLU A 381 37.90 28.23 9.23
CA GLU A 381 39.21 27.56 9.16
C GLU A 381 39.34 26.64 7.95
N ASN A 382 38.23 26.03 7.48
CA ASN A 382 38.26 25.01 6.42
C ASN A 382 37.62 25.43 5.09
N VAL A 383 36.98 26.61 5.01
CA VAL A 383 36.32 27.09 3.78
C VAL A 383 37.28 27.17 2.58
N SER A 384 38.54 27.54 2.82
CA SER A 384 39.58 27.59 1.78
C SER A 384 39.90 26.19 1.23
N LEU A 385 39.97 25.18 2.11
CA LEU A 385 40.18 23.79 1.74
C LEU A 385 38.98 23.22 0.96
N LEU A 386 37.75 23.50 1.40
CA LEU A 386 36.54 23.08 0.69
C LEU A 386 36.50 23.66 -0.74
N SER A 387 36.81 24.95 -0.88
CA SER A 387 36.93 25.61 -2.20
C SER A 387 38.02 24.97 -3.06
N TYR A 388 39.18 24.65 -2.46
CA TYR A 388 40.25 23.93 -3.15
C TYR A 388 39.81 22.55 -3.65
N ILE A 389 39.12 21.76 -2.81
CA ILE A 389 38.59 20.43 -3.18
C ILE A 389 37.64 20.55 -4.37
N VAL A 390 36.69 21.48 -4.33
CA VAL A 390 35.75 21.71 -5.45
C VAL A 390 36.49 22.16 -6.71
N GLY A 391 37.50 23.02 -6.58
CA GLY A 391 38.35 23.43 -7.70
C GLY A 391 39.09 22.26 -8.34
N ARG A 392 39.59 21.31 -7.54
CA ARG A 392 40.25 20.08 -8.03
C ARG A 392 39.27 19.10 -8.66
N LEU A 393 38.04 19.00 -8.16
CA LEU A 393 37.01 18.13 -8.74
C LEU A 393 36.65 18.52 -10.18
N LYS A 394 36.74 19.81 -10.54
CA LYS A 394 36.55 20.28 -11.91
C LYS A 394 37.64 19.83 -12.89
N GLN A 395 38.77 19.34 -12.38
CA GLN A 395 39.94 18.93 -13.18
C GLN A 395 40.03 17.42 -13.36
N VAL A 396 39.13 16.65 -12.75
CA VAL A 396 39.08 15.19 -12.86
C VAL A 396 37.84 14.78 -13.63
N ARG A 397 37.88 13.57 -14.18
CA ARG A 397 36.72 12.93 -14.81
C ARG A 397 36.20 11.84 -13.92
N ASP A 398 34.89 11.65 -13.97
CA ASP A 398 34.26 10.53 -13.31
C ASP A 398 34.69 9.22 -13.97
N VAL A 399 35.08 8.25 -13.15
CA VAL A 399 35.51 6.92 -13.61
C VAL A 399 34.31 6.13 -14.17
N HIS A 400 33.09 6.52 -13.79
CA HIS A 400 31.86 5.82 -14.13
C HIS A 400 30.95 6.57 -15.11
N SER A 401 31.34 7.77 -15.58
CA SER A 401 30.58 8.45 -16.63
C SER A 401 30.69 7.65 -17.92
N SER A 402 29.55 7.17 -18.42
CA SER A 402 29.42 6.58 -19.76
C SER A 402 29.58 7.59 -20.90
N ASP A 403 29.80 8.87 -20.56
CA ASP A 403 30.17 9.92 -21.50
C ASP A 403 31.58 9.64 -22.02
N GLN A 404 31.68 8.78 -23.04
CA GLN A 404 32.73 8.91 -24.04
C GLN A 404 32.58 10.33 -24.60
N CYS A 405 33.53 11.20 -24.29
CA CYS A 405 33.60 12.53 -24.86
C CYS A 405 33.50 12.44 -26.39
N GLU A 406 32.51 13.13 -26.97
CA GLU A 406 32.76 13.91 -28.19
C GLU A 406 33.62 15.13 -27.86
#